data_AF-A0A317HCX2-F1
#
_entry.id   AF-A0A317HCX2-F1
#
_cell.length_a   1.000
_cell.length_b   1.000
_cell.length_c   1.000
_cell.angle_alpha   90.00
_cell.angle_beta   90.00
_cell.angle_gamma   90.00
#
_symmetry.space_group_name_H-M   'P 1'
#
loop_
_entity.id
_entity.type
_entity.pdbx_description
1 polymer ?
#
loop_
_entity_poly.entity_id
_entity_poly.type
_entity_poly.pdbx_seq_one_letter_code
_entity_poly.pdbx_strand_id
1 'polypeptide(L)'
;VVQELIRVTRGGGWVELVEGDIKAAQGGPALNQIGAWIYDAVGRRGIDVNMCRQIGGMLRQGGLANVYQREIRLPLGRRFGRVGAMMETNFMALFQGVKGLVVAMGIATPSEYEAALQEAVREMERGNPAGVLYIAYGQRVS
;
A
#
# COMPACT_ATOMS: atom_id res chain seq x y z
N VAL A 1 -10.89 14.14 -0.35
CA VAL A 1 -10.95 13.69 1.06
C VAL A 1 -10.02 14.51 1.96
N VAL A 2 -8.72 14.68 1.66
CA VAL A 2 -7.77 15.43 2.52
C VAL A 2 -8.27 16.83 2.92
N GLN A 3 -8.79 17.62 1.98
CA GLN A 3 -9.34 18.95 2.26
C GLN A 3 -10.49 18.92 3.28
N GLU A 4 -11.32 17.88 3.23
CA GLU A 4 -12.44 17.73 4.17
C GLU A 4 -11.94 17.39 5.57
N LEU A 5 -10.93 16.50 5.69
CA LEU A 5 -10.28 16.21 6.97
C LEU A 5 -9.70 17.48 7.60
N ILE A 6 -9.08 18.35 6.81
CA ILE A 6 -8.52 19.63 7.27
C ILE A 6 -9.64 20.59 7.71
N ARG A 7 -10.72 20.68 6.93
CA ARG A 7 -11.88 21.54 7.22
C ARG A 7 -12.52 21.20 8.57
N VAL A 8 -12.70 19.90 8.86
CA VAL A 8 -13.36 19.44 10.10
C VAL A 8 -12.44 19.30 11.30
N THR A 9 -11.12 19.39 11.10
CA THR A 9 -10.16 19.48 12.21
C THR A 9 -10.46 20.76 13.03
N ARG A 10 -9.92 20.93 14.24
CA ARG A 10 -10.03 22.20 14.99
C ARG A 10 -8.75 23.01 14.87
N GLY A 11 -8.79 24.30 15.19
CA GLY A 11 -7.56 25.10 15.33
C GLY A 11 -6.62 24.46 16.34
N GLY A 12 -5.34 24.32 15.97
CA GLY A 12 -4.30 23.60 16.71
C GLY A 12 -4.38 22.06 16.62
N GLY A 13 -5.38 21.48 15.96
CA GLY A 13 -5.55 20.04 15.79
C GLY A 13 -4.63 19.41 14.73
N TRP A 14 -4.56 18.09 14.71
CA TRP A 14 -3.68 17.33 13.80
C TRP A 14 -4.47 16.43 12.86
N VAL A 15 -3.98 16.29 11.64
CA VAL A 15 -4.42 15.28 10.67
C VAL A 15 -3.26 14.32 10.45
N GLU A 16 -3.51 13.01 10.58
CA GLU A 16 -2.57 11.94 10.22
C GLU A 16 -3.15 11.10 9.08
N LEU A 17 -2.31 10.82 8.09
CA LEU A 17 -2.57 9.92 6.98
C LEU A 17 -1.58 8.75 7.06
N VAL A 18 -2.11 7.54 6.96
CA VAL A 18 -1.33 6.29 6.92
C VAL A 18 -1.77 5.52 5.69
N GLU A 19 -0.89 5.42 4.70
CA GLU A 19 -1.19 4.77 3.42
C GLU A 19 -0.20 3.65 3.13
N GLY A 20 -0.71 2.52 2.62
CA GLY A 20 0.11 1.38 2.22
C GLY A 20 0.43 1.37 0.74
N ASP A 21 1.62 0.88 0.41
CA ASP A 21 1.98 0.53 -0.96
C ASP A 21 1.64 -0.95 -1.23
N ILE A 22 1.04 -1.22 -2.38
CA ILE A 22 0.73 -2.57 -2.87
C ILE A 22 2.02 -3.32 -3.23
N LYS A 23 3.07 -2.60 -3.64
CA LYS A 23 4.37 -3.20 -3.91
C LYS A 23 5.15 -3.42 -2.62
N ALA A 24 5.48 -4.68 -2.36
CA ALA A 24 6.43 -5.02 -1.31
C ALA A 24 7.85 -4.56 -1.69
N ALA A 25 8.56 -3.97 -0.75
CA ALA A 25 9.99 -3.74 -0.88
C ALA A 25 10.73 -5.07 -0.75
N GLN A 26 11.76 -5.27 -1.58
CA GLN A 26 12.54 -6.52 -1.62
C GLN A 26 11.66 -7.77 -1.84
N GLY A 27 10.53 -7.60 -2.54
CA GLY A 27 9.72 -8.71 -3.03
C GLY A 27 10.49 -9.54 -4.07
N GLY A 28 10.21 -10.84 -4.12
CA GLY A 28 10.67 -11.68 -5.21
C GLY A 28 9.87 -11.44 -6.50
N PRO A 29 10.26 -12.11 -7.60
CA PRO A 29 9.59 -11.99 -8.89
C PRO A 29 8.07 -12.10 -8.84
N ALA A 30 7.51 -13.07 -8.12
CA ALA A 30 6.08 -13.31 -8.06
C ALA A 30 5.33 -12.21 -7.28
N LEU A 31 5.85 -11.79 -6.12
CA LEU A 31 5.31 -10.64 -5.37
C LEU A 31 5.31 -9.37 -6.22
N ASN A 32 6.41 -9.11 -6.94
CA ASN A 32 6.54 -7.94 -7.79
C ASN A 32 5.57 -8.00 -8.98
N GLN A 33 5.39 -9.18 -9.57
CA GLN A 33 4.49 -9.39 -10.70
C GLN A 33 3.02 -9.18 -10.30
N ILE A 34 2.60 -9.72 -9.15
CA ILE A 34 1.25 -9.49 -8.62
C ILE A 34 1.03 -8.00 -8.37
N GLY A 35 1.98 -7.31 -7.72
CA GLY A 35 1.90 -5.87 -7.50
C GLY A 35 1.79 -5.07 -8.80
N ALA A 36 2.51 -5.48 -9.86
CA ALA A 36 2.43 -4.84 -11.17
C ALA A 36 1.06 -5.04 -11.85
N TRP A 37 0.49 -6.25 -11.79
CA TRP A 37 -0.85 -6.51 -12.31
C TRP A 37 -1.92 -5.69 -11.60
N ILE A 38 -1.82 -5.56 -10.27
CA ILE A 38 -2.77 -4.78 -9.48
C ILE A 38 -2.64 -3.30 -9.83
N TYR A 39 -1.41 -2.78 -9.92
CA TYR A 39 -1.17 -1.41 -10.34
C TYR A 39 -1.76 -1.09 -11.72
N ASP A 40 -1.59 -1.97 -12.70
CA ASP A 40 -2.21 -1.80 -14.03
C ASP A 40 -3.74 -1.78 -13.90
N ALA A 41 -4.31 -2.75 -13.17
CA ALA A 41 -5.76 -2.87 -13.00
C ALA A 41 -6.40 -1.62 -12.34
N VAL A 42 -5.79 -1.10 -11.26
CA VAL A 42 -6.30 0.09 -10.57
C VAL A 42 -5.97 1.37 -11.34
N GLY A 43 -4.83 1.43 -12.02
CA GLY A 43 -4.45 2.53 -12.90
C GLY A 43 -5.43 2.72 -14.06
N ARG A 44 -5.90 1.63 -14.68
CA ARG A 44 -6.97 1.65 -15.70
C ARG A 44 -8.32 2.15 -15.16
N ARG A 45 -8.49 2.17 -13.83
CA ARG A 45 -9.67 2.76 -13.15
C ARG A 45 -9.44 4.20 -12.66
N GLY A 46 -8.33 4.82 -13.05
CA GLY A 46 -8.00 6.20 -12.67
C GLY A 46 -7.47 6.35 -11.25
N ILE A 47 -7.06 5.27 -10.59
CA ILE A 47 -6.43 5.32 -9.26
C ILE A 47 -4.94 5.60 -9.45
N ASP A 48 -4.46 6.71 -8.89
CA ASP A 48 -3.03 7.01 -8.86
C ASP A 48 -2.32 6.13 -7.81
N VAL A 49 -1.56 5.16 -8.31
CA VAL A 49 -0.78 4.20 -7.50
C VAL A 49 0.38 4.84 -6.74
N ASN A 50 0.78 6.06 -7.09
CA ASN A 50 1.88 6.78 -6.42
C ASN A 50 1.39 7.74 -5.34
N MET A 51 0.07 7.89 -5.17
CA MET A 51 -0.58 8.81 -4.24
C MET A 51 -0.07 8.63 -2.80
N CYS A 52 0.14 7.38 -2.36
CA CYS A 52 0.63 7.06 -1.01
C CYS A 52 1.98 7.73 -0.69
N ARG A 53 2.84 7.93 -1.68
CA ARG A 53 4.15 8.59 -1.51
C ARG A 53 4.05 10.11 -1.36
N GLN A 54 2.91 10.68 -1.73
CA GLN A 54 2.70 12.12 -1.82
C GLN A 54 1.83 12.68 -0.69
N ILE A 55 1.38 11.85 0.26
CA ILE A 55 0.43 12.26 1.30
C ILE A 55 0.90 13.44 2.16
N GLY A 56 2.20 13.56 2.46
CA GLY A 56 2.74 14.73 3.15
C GLY A 56 2.73 15.97 2.26
N GLY A 57 2.92 15.82 0.94
CA GLY A 57 2.72 16.89 -0.03
C GLY A 57 1.28 17.39 -0.03
N MET A 58 0.30 16.49 0.02
CA MET A 58 -1.12 16.85 0.08
C MET A 58 -1.49 17.61 1.36
N LEU A 59 -0.94 17.20 2.51
CA LEU A 59 -1.14 17.93 3.77
C LEU A 59 -0.60 19.37 3.68
N ARG A 60 0.58 19.57 3.07
CA ARG A 60 1.14 20.92 2.83
C ARG A 60 0.29 21.74 1.87
N GLN A 61 -0.15 21.14 0.76
CA GLN A 61 -1.02 21.79 -0.21
C GLN A 61 -2.39 22.16 0.39
N GLY A 62 -2.84 21.42 1.40
CA GLY A 62 -4.04 21.73 2.19
C GLY A 62 -3.85 22.80 3.27
N GLY A 63 -2.66 23.41 3.38
CA GLY A 63 -2.40 24.51 4.32
C GLY A 63 -2.08 24.07 5.74
N LEU A 64 -1.81 22.79 5.99
CA LEU A 64 -1.30 22.34 7.28
C LEU A 64 0.16 22.79 7.48
N ALA A 65 0.48 23.17 8.71
CA ALA A 65 1.84 23.45 9.17
C ALA A 65 2.45 22.22 9.85
N ASN A 66 3.73 22.31 10.24
CA ASN A 66 4.44 21.25 10.97
C ASN A 66 4.36 19.86 10.29
N VAL A 67 4.36 19.85 8.95
CA VAL A 67 4.13 18.63 8.18
C VAL A 67 5.37 17.75 8.13
N TYR A 68 5.24 16.55 8.68
CA TYR A 68 6.24 15.50 8.63
C TYR A 68 5.73 14.31 7.81
N GLN A 69 6.63 13.61 7.12
CA GLN A 69 6.36 12.35 6.44
C GLN A 69 7.51 11.38 6.67
N ARG A 70 7.18 10.10 6.87
CA ARG A 70 8.15 9.01 6.90
C ARG A 70 7.64 7.76 6.17
N GLU A 71 8.58 6.99 5.66
CA GLU A 71 8.36 5.62 5.19
C GLU A 71 8.64 4.66 6.36
N ILE A 72 7.76 3.68 6.55
CA ILE A 72 7.95 2.56 7.47
C ILE A 72 7.93 1.27 6.65
N ARG A 73 8.92 0.41 6.89
CA ARG A 73 8.98 -0.92 6.31
C ARG A 73 8.63 -1.94 7.38
N LEU A 74 7.53 -2.66 7.15
CA LEU A 74 7.09 -3.73 8.05
C LEU A 74 7.48 -5.06 7.44
N PRO A 75 8.10 -5.97 8.20
CA PRO A 75 8.48 -7.28 7.66
C PRO A 75 7.23 -8.01 7.17
N LEU A 76 7.37 -8.74 6.07
CA LEU A 76 6.30 -9.50 5.44
C LEU A 76 6.65 -10.99 5.53
N GLY A 77 5.80 -11.79 6.17
CA GLY A 77 5.98 -13.23 6.31
C GLY A 77 5.89 -13.72 7.76
N ARG A 78 5.32 -14.91 7.96
CA ARG A 78 5.12 -15.53 9.29
C ARG A 78 6.39 -15.67 10.14
N ARG A 79 7.56 -15.83 9.50
CA ARG A 79 8.86 -15.96 10.20
C ARG A 79 9.25 -14.71 10.99
N PHE A 80 8.63 -13.56 10.73
CA PHE A 80 8.93 -12.29 11.40
C PHE A 80 7.99 -12.01 12.59
N GLY A 81 7.48 -13.08 13.21
CA GLY A 81 6.58 -13.00 14.36
C GLY A 81 5.22 -12.41 14.02
N ARG A 82 4.54 -11.86 15.04
CA ARG A 82 3.14 -11.42 14.92
C ARG A 82 2.94 -10.36 13.83
N VAL A 83 3.79 -9.34 13.78
CA VAL A 83 3.67 -8.25 12.80
C VAL A 83 3.84 -8.77 11.38
N GLY A 84 4.82 -9.65 11.15
CA GLY A 84 5.04 -10.26 9.84
C GLY A 84 3.89 -11.14 9.37
N ALA A 85 3.32 -11.95 10.27
CA ALA A 85 2.15 -12.78 9.98
C ALA A 85 0.90 -11.94 9.66
N MET A 86 0.69 -10.83 10.38
CA MET A 86 -0.40 -9.90 10.10
C MET A 86 -0.22 -9.21 8.74
N MET A 87 0.99 -8.77 8.41
CA MET A 87 1.28 -8.17 7.10
C MET A 87 1.09 -9.17 5.96
N GLU A 88 1.53 -10.43 6.15
CA GLU A 88 1.29 -11.50 5.18
C GLU A 88 -0.22 -11.69 4.95
N THR A 89 -1.00 -11.74 6.03
CA THR A 89 -2.46 -11.87 5.95
C THR A 89 -3.09 -10.73 5.15
N ASN A 90 -2.67 -9.48 5.40
CA ASN A 90 -3.16 -8.31 4.68
C ASN A 90 -2.83 -8.36 3.18
N PHE A 91 -1.59 -8.70 2.83
CA PHE A 91 -1.15 -8.81 1.44
C PHE A 91 -1.90 -9.94 0.70
N MET A 92 -2.03 -11.11 1.33
CA MET A 92 -2.73 -12.24 0.73
C MET A 92 -4.22 -11.95 0.54
N ALA A 93 -4.87 -11.29 1.50
CA ALA A 93 -6.25 -10.87 1.37
C ALA A 93 -6.44 -9.87 0.21
N LEU A 94 -5.53 -8.90 0.07
CA LEU A 94 -5.52 -7.97 -1.06
C LEU A 94 -5.39 -8.71 -2.39
N PHE A 95 -4.36 -9.55 -2.53
CA PHE A 95 -4.07 -10.28 -3.77
C PHE A 95 -5.23 -11.19 -4.18
N GLN A 96 -5.80 -11.94 -3.23
CA GLN A 96 -6.96 -12.77 -3.50
C GLN A 96 -8.20 -11.94 -3.88
N GLY A 97 -8.44 -10.82 -3.18
CA GLY A 97 -9.61 -9.96 -3.42
C GLY A 97 -9.61 -9.28 -4.78
N VAL A 98 -8.44 -8.98 -5.35
CA VAL A 98 -8.31 -8.29 -6.64
C VAL A 98 -8.08 -9.22 -7.84
N LYS A 99 -7.90 -10.54 -7.61
CA LYS A 99 -7.72 -11.53 -8.68
C LYS A 99 -8.80 -11.43 -9.77
N GLY A 100 -10.07 -11.39 -9.38
CA GLY A 100 -11.18 -11.31 -10.32
C GLY A 100 -11.14 -10.07 -11.20
N LEU A 101 -10.70 -8.93 -10.64
CA LEU A 101 -10.52 -7.69 -11.39
C LEU A 101 -9.40 -7.81 -12.44
N VAL A 102 -8.23 -8.30 -12.04
CA VAL A 102 -7.07 -8.48 -12.91
C VAL A 102 -7.41 -9.41 -14.08
N VAL A 103 -8.07 -10.53 -13.79
CA VAL A 103 -8.52 -11.50 -14.80
C VAL A 103 -9.56 -10.91 -15.74
N ALA A 104 -10.59 -10.22 -15.21
CA ALA A 104 -11.65 -9.64 -16.03
C ALA A 104 -11.13 -8.55 -16.99
N MET A 105 -10.03 -7.89 -16.63
CA MET A 105 -9.36 -6.90 -17.48
C MET A 105 -8.38 -7.51 -18.50
N GLY A 106 -8.21 -8.83 -18.51
CA GLY A 106 -7.28 -9.53 -19.40
C GLY A 106 -5.80 -9.23 -19.10
N ILE A 107 -5.48 -8.78 -17.89
CA ILE A 107 -4.10 -8.43 -17.48
C ILE A 107 -3.29 -9.71 -17.20
N ALA A 108 -3.94 -10.74 -16.66
CA ALA A 108 -3.38 -12.06 -16.46
C ALA A 108 -4.49 -13.11 -16.58
N THR A 109 -4.13 -14.33 -16.96
CA THR A 109 -5.05 -15.47 -16.91
C THR A 109 -5.26 -15.95 -15.46
N PRO A 110 -6.38 -16.65 -15.17
CA PRO A 110 -6.60 -17.22 -13.85
C PRO A 110 -5.46 -18.15 -13.37
N SER A 111 -4.87 -18.91 -14.30
CA SER A 111 -3.77 -19.85 -14.03
C SER A 111 -2.46 -19.13 -13.73
N GLU A 112 -2.12 -18.08 -14.49
CA GLU A 112 -0.92 -17.28 -14.21
C GLU A 112 -1.01 -16.59 -12.86
N TYR A 113 -2.19 -16.05 -12.53
CA TYR A 113 -2.40 -15.39 -11.24
C TYR A 113 -2.26 -16.36 -10.07
N GLU A 114 -2.85 -17.56 -10.19
CA GLU A 114 -2.76 -18.59 -9.15
C GLU A 114 -1.33 -19.09 -8.97
N ALA A 115 -0.61 -19.33 -10.06
CA ALA A 115 0.79 -19.74 -10.01
C ALA A 115 1.67 -18.69 -9.33
N ALA A 116 1.47 -17.40 -9.67
CA ALA A 116 2.17 -16.31 -9.01
C ALA A 116 1.82 -16.21 -7.52
N LEU A 117 0.55 -16.41 -7.13
CA LEU A 117 0.14 -16.36 -5.73
C LEU A 117 0.82 -17.46 -4.91
N GLN A 118 0.91 -18.68 -5.44
CA GLN A 118 1.61 -19.79 -4.80
C GLN A 118 3.11 -19.52 -4.66
N GLU A 119 3.75 -18.97 -5.69
CA GLU A 119 5.18 -18.64 -5.62
C GLU A 119 5.43 -17.46 -4.67
N ALA A 120 4.57 -16.45 -4.64
CA ALA A 120 4.68 -15.32 -3.72
C ALA A 120 4.69 -15.77 -2.25
N VAL A 121 3.92 -16.80 -1.89
CA VAL A 121 3.97 -17.41 -0.54
C VAL A 121 5.36 -17.98 -0.25
N ARG A 122 5.94 -18.73 -1.19
CA ARG A 122 7.30 -19.30 -1.04
C ARG A 122 8.37 -18.21 -0.98
N GLU A 123 8.20 -17.13 -1.73
CA GLU A 123 9.09 -15.96 -1.67
C GLU A 123 9.06 -15.30 -0.29
N MET A 124 7.89 -15.17 0.34
CA MET A 124 7.77 -14.64 1.70
C MET A 124 8.42 -15.53 2.77
N GLU A 125 8.41 -16.86 2.56
CA GLU A 125 9.07 -17.80 3.47
C GLU A 125 10.61 -17.72 3.37
N ARG A 126 11.13 -17.63 2.14
CA ARG A 126 12.58 -17.69 1.86
C ARG A 126 13.27 -16.33 1.98
N GLY A 127 12.60 -15.27 1.55
CA GLY A 127 13.14 -13.92 1.47
C GLY A 127 12.98 -13.10 2.75
N ASN A 128 13.30 -11.81 2.64
CA ASN A 128 13.02 -10.80 3.66
C ASN A 128 12.19 -9.63 3.07
N PRO A 129 11.02 -9.90 2.44
CA PRO A 129 10.22 -8.83 1.89
C PRO A 129 9.64 -7.95 3.00
N ALA A 130 9.30 -6.72 2.66
CA ALA A 130 8.65 -5.80 3.56
C ALA A 130 7.49 -5.08 2.88
N GLY A 131 6.35 -4.96 3.57
CA GLY A 131 5.32 -4.02 3.17
C GLY A 131 5.76 -2.59 3.46
N VAL A 132 5.42 -1.66 2.59
CA VAL A 132 5.79 -0.24 2.72
C VAL A 132 4.57 0.55 3.15
N LEU A 133 4.69 1.30 4.24
CA LEU A 133 3.70 2.26 4.69
C LEU A 133 4.29 3.67 4.65
N TYR A 134 3.51 4.63 4.20
CA TYR A 134 3.80 6.06 4.31
C TYR A 134 2.92 6.64 5.40
N ILE A 135 3.56 7.33 6.35
CA ILE A 135 2.86 8.07 7.40
C ILE A 135 3.18 9.54 7.21
N ALA A 136 2.16 10.38 7.17
CA ALA A 136 2.33 11.82 7.22
C ALA A 136 1.34 12.45 8.19
N TYR A 137 1.79 13.47 8.91
CA TYR A 137 0.92 14.24 9.79
C TYR A 137 1.24 15.72 9.70
N GLY A 138 0.24 16.56 9.98
CA GLY A 138 0.34 18.02 9.94
C GLY A 138 -0.68 18.67 10.86
N GLN A 139 -0.36 19.89 11.30
CA GLN A 139 -1.16 20.65 12.26
C GLN A 139 -1.93 21.77 11.58
N ARG A 140 -3.21 21.92 11.92
CA ARG A 140 -4.01 23.05 11.50
C ARG A 140 -3.74 24.24 12.41
N VAL A 141 -3.32 25.37 11.83
CA VAL A 141 -2.90 26.55 12.61
C VAL A 141 -4.09 27.33 13.17
N SER A 142 -5.18 27.45 12.39
CA SER A 142 -6.44 28.13 12.75
C SER A 142 -7.64 27.30 12.30
#